data_AF-A0A2N0XWY8-F1
#
_entry.id   AF-A0A2N0XWY8-F1
#
_cell.length_a   1.000
_cell.length_b   1.000
_cell.length_c   1.000
_cell.angle_alpha   90.00
_cell.angle_beta   90.00
_cell.angle_gamma   90.00
#
_symmetry.space_group_name_H-M   'P 1'
#
loop_
_entity.id
_entity.type
_entity.pdbx_description
1 polymer ?
#
loop_
_entity_poly.entity_id
_entity_poly.type
_entity_poly.pdbx_seq_one_letter_code
_entity_poly.pdbx_strand_id
1 'polypeptide(L)'
;MAWSVYKVCKATLLERLVSHKKIQRARAEAKIRLIDQTSVGFGWQSEWLTMIFCLPFILSFIPVVRDYILPGFTLISEFPEWYRWLLGLVVVSNYAIRVADRCNL
;
A
#
# COMPACT_ATOMS: atom_id res chain seq x y z
N MET A 1 35.87 -50.55 -8.48
CA MET A 1 36.02 -49.08 -8.65
C MET A 1 34.69 -48.33 -8.77
N ALA A 2 33.69 -48.81 -9.53
CA ALA A 2 32.43 -48.09 -9.77
C ALA A 2 31.59 -47.73 -8.52
N TRP A 3 31.57 -48.59 -7.49
CA TRP A 3 30.77 -48.36 -6.27
C TRP A 3 31.24 -47.16 -5.43
N SER A 4 32.55 -46.91 -5.40
CA SER A 4 33.14 -45.74 -4.73
C SER A 4 32.71 -44.44 -5.44
N VAL A 5 32.74 -44.45 -6.77
CA VAL A 5 32.32 -43.32 -7.61
C VAL A 5 30.83 -43.01 -7.42
N TYR A 6 29.96 -44.04 -7.40
CA TYR A 6 28.52 -43.85 -7.15
C TYR A 6 28.26 -43.20 -5.79
N LYS A 7 28.95 -43.64 -4.74
CA LYS A 7 28.76 -43.11 -3.38
C LYS A 7 29.14 -41.63 -3.28
N VAL A 8 30.27 -41.25 -3.89
CA VAL A 8 30.72 -39.85 -3.95
C VAL A 8 29.75 -39.01 -4.78
N CYS A 9 29.38 -39.47 -5.97
CA CYS A 9 28.49 -38.74 -6.87
C CYS A 9 27.09 -38.52 -6.25
N LYS A 10 26.53 -39.54 -5.59
CA LYS A 10 25.26 -39.45 -4.86
C LYS A 10 25.33 -38.43 -3.71
N ALA A 11 26.41 -38.42 -2.95
CA ALA A 11 26.59 -37.46 -1.85
C ALA A 11 26.61 -36.01 -2.38
N THR A 12 27.40 -35.74 -3.42
CA THR A 12 27.46 -34.41 -4.06
C THR A 12 26.12 -33.98 -4.66
N LEU A 13 25.36 -34.89 -5.26
CA LEU A 13 24.02 -34.59 -5.79
C LEU A 13 23.03 -34.21 -4.69
N LEU A 14 23.02 -34.94 -3.58
CA LEU A 14 22.14 -34.66 -2.45
C LEU A 14 22.44 -33.28 -1.82
N GLU A 15 23.71 -32.94 -1.66
CA GLU A 15 24.13 -31.61 -1.17
C GLU A 15 23.68 -30.48 -2.09
N ARG A 16 23.78 -30.67 -3.41
CA ARG A 16 23.28 -29.70 -4.40
C ARG A 16 21.77 -29.55 -4.35
N LEU A 17 21.01 -30.66 -4.23
CA LEU A 17 19.56 -30.62 -4.13
C LEU A 17 19.09 -29.91 -2.85
N VAL A 18 19.76 -30.16 -1.72
CA VAL A 18 19.50 -29.46 -0.45
C VAL A 18 19.82 -27.97 -0.58
N SER A 19 20.95 -27.63 -1.19
CA SER A 19 21.35 -26.23 -1.44
C SER A 19 20.35 -25.49 -2.32
N HIS A 20 19.87 -26.13 -3.40
CA HIS A 20 18.83 -25.55 -4.25
C HIS A 20 17.54 -25.29 -3.47
N LYS A 21 17.07 -26.23 -2.66
CA LYS A 21 15.87 -26.03 -1.83
C LYS A 21 16.03 -24.89 -0.84
N LYS A 22 17.22 -24.74 -0.22
CA LYS A 22 17.53 -23.63 0.69
C LYS A 22 17.50 -22.27 -0.02
N ILE A 23 18.12 -22.18 -1.20
CA ILE A 23 18.13 -20.95 -2.02
C ILE A 23 16.71 -20.58 -2.46
N GLN A 24 15.88 -21.55 -2.85
CA GLN A 24 14.50 -21.30 -3.24
C GLN A 24 13.65 -20.77 -2.06
N ARG A 25 13.82 -21.33 -0.85
CA ARG A 25 13.16 -20.82 0.36
C ARG A 25 13.60 -19.40 0.69
N ALA A 26 14.91 -19.13 0.68
CA ALA A 26 15.44 -17.78 0.92
C ALA A 26 14.91 -16.76 -0.10
N ARG A 27 14.74 -17.14 -1.38
CA ARG A 27 14.13 -16.29 -2.41
C ARG A 27 12.65 -16.03 -2.15
N ALA A 28 11.89 -17.04 -1.77
CA ALA A 28 10.48 -16.88 -1.42
C ALA A 28 10.30 -15.95 -0.21
N GLU A 29 11.10 -16.15 0.84
CA GLU A 29 11.12 -15.29 2.03
C GLU A 29 11.56 -13.86 1.70
N ALA A 30 12.57 -13.67 0.84
CA ALA A 30 12.98 -12.35 0.39
C ALA A 30 11.84 -11.64 -0.35
N LYS A 31 11.10 -12.34 -1.22
CA LYS A 31 9.94 -11.78 -1.91
C LYS A 31 8.82 -11.40 -0.94
N ILE A 32 8.56 -12.22 0.08
CA ILE A 32 7.58 -11.91 1.14
C ILE A 32 8.01 -10.65 1.91
N ARG A 33 9.29 -10.51 2.26
CA ARG A 33 9.82 -9.31 2.94
C ARG A 33 9.67 -8.06 2.09
N LEU A 34 9.93 -8.16 0.79
CA LEU A 34 9.73 -7.05 -0.14
C LEU A 34 8.25 -6.66 -0.20
N ILE A 35 7.35 -7.64 -0.29
CA ILE A 35 5.90 -7.38 -0.28
C ILE A 35 5.50 -6.68 1.02
N ASP A 36 5.97 -7.15 2.18
CA ASP A 36 5.70 -6.57 3.50
C ASP A 36 6.21 -5.12 3.63
N GLN A 37 7.39 -4.83 3.07
CA GLN A 37 7.95 -3.47 3.00
C GLN A 37 7.18 -2.55 2.05
N THR A 38 6.70 -3.07 0.91
CA THR A 38 5.90 -2.32 -0.07
C THR A 38 4.42 -2.23 0.30
N SER A 39 3.93 -3.09 1.19
CA SER A 39 2.68 -2.89 1.91
C SER A 39 2.92 -1.87 3.01
N VAL A 40 3.40 -0.68 2.62
CA VAL A 40 3.20 0.54 3.38
C VAL A 40 1.70 0.59 3.63
N GLY A 41 1.35 0.26 4.87
CA GLY A 41 0.04 -0.25 5.20
C GLY A 41 -1.06 0.68 4.72
N PHE A 42 -2.26 0.12 4.59
CA PHE A 42 -3.50 0.89 4.68
C PHE A 42 -3.52 1.59 6.04
N GLY A 43 -2.72 2.65 6.15
CA GLY A 43 -2.55 3.42 7.36
C GLY A 43 -3.84 4.18 7.57
N TRP A 44 -4.31 4.14 8.80
CA TRP A 44 -5.49 4.86 9.27
C TRP A 44 -5.58 6.31 8.78
N GLN A 45 -4.44 7.00 8.55
CA GLN A 45 -4.38 8.37 8.00
C GLN A 45 -4.95 8.48 6.57
N SER A 46 -4.66 7.51 5.71
CA SER A 46 -5.13 7.50 4.32
C SER A 46 -6.62 7.12 4.21
N GLU A 47 -7.11 6.30 5.15
CA GLU A 47 -8.52 5.94 5.26
C GLU A 47 -9.33 7.09 5.88
N TRP A 48 -8.78 7.74 6.90
CA TRP A 48 -9.39 8.89 7.58
C TRP A 48 -9.69 10.05 6.62
N LEU A 49 -8.77 10.36 5.72
CA LEU A 49 -8.97 11.41 4.73
C LEU A 49 -10.10 11.03 3.76
N THR A 50 -10.14 9.76 3.33
CA THR A 50 -11.25 9.22 2.53
C THR A 50 -12.58 9.29 3.29
N MET A 51 -12.60 9.00 4.59
CA MET A 51 -13.78 9.14 5.44
C MET A 51 -14.23 10.60 5.54
N ILE A 52 -13.34 11.57 5.77
CA ILE A 52 -13.69 13.00 5.83
C ILE A 52 -14.35 13.48 4.53
N PHE A 53 -13.88 13.03 3.37
CA PHE A 53 -14.45 13.46 2.09
C PHE A 53 -15.72 12.68 1.71
N CYS A 54 -15.81 11.40 2.07
CA CYS A 54 -16.95 10.55 1.72
C CYS A 54 -18.15 10.72 2.67
N LEU A 55 -17.90 10.98 3.96
CA LEU A 55 -18.93 11.15 4.97
C LEU A 55 -19.93 12.28 4.64
N PRO A 56 -19.52 13.52 4.32
CA PRO A 56 -20.47 14.60 3.99
C PRO A 56 -21.25 14.31 2.70
N PHE A 57 -20.65 13.56 1.76
CA PHE A 57 -21.34 13.12 0.56
C PHE A 57 -22.48 12.15 0.90
N ILE A 58 -22.22 11.11 1.70
CA ILE A 58 -23.24 10.14 2.13
C ILE A 58 -24.33 10.83 2.98
N LEU A 59 -23.93 11.69 3.91
CA LEU A 59 -24.86 12.39 4.79
C LEU A 59 -25.76 13.40 4.06
N SER A 60 -25.37 13.91 2.88
CA SER A 60 -26.20 14.81 2.07
C SER A 60 -27.51 14.17 1.56
N PHE A 61 -27.55 12.84 1.51
CA PHE A 61 -28.75 12.07 1.13
C PHE A 61 -29.79 12.00 2.26
N ILE A 62 -29.41 12.31 3.50
CA ILE A 62 -30.32 12.28 4.65
C ILE A 62 -30.93 13.68 4.83
N PRO A 63 -32.24 13.86 4.59
CA PRO A 63 -32.88 15.18 4.58
C PRO A 63 -32.77 15.93 5.91
N VAL A 64 -32.74 15.23 7.06
CA VAL A 64 -32.60 15.86 8.39
C VAL A 64 -31.21 16.44 8.63
N VAL A 65 -30.17 15.84 8.04
CA VAL A 65 -28.76 16.24 8.26
C VAL A 65 -28.27 17.18 7.16
N ARG A 66 -28.91 17.12 5.99
CA ARG A 66 -28.61 17.94 4.81
C ARG A 66 -28.49 19.43 5.14
N ASP A 67 -29.40 19.97 5.94
CA ASP A 67 -29.45 21.40 6.25
C ASP A 67 -28.24 21.88 7.07
N TYR A 68 -27.54 20.98 7.74
CA TYR A 68 -26.30 21.28 8.45
C TYR A 68 -25.05 21.14 7.57
N ILE A 69 -25.13 20.32 6.52
CA ILE A 69 -23.99 19.99 5.66
C ILE A 69 -23.81 21.00 4.53
N LEU A 70 -24.91 21.41 3.88
CA LEU A 70 -24.89 22.38 2.79
C LEU A 70 -24.21 23.71 3.20
N PRO A 71 -24.50 24.31 4.37
CA PRO A 71 -23.82 25.52 4.84
C PRO A 71 -22.32 25.33 5.11
N GLY A 72 -21.90 24.10 5.45
CA GLY A 72 -20.48 23.79 5.62
C GLY A 72 -19.70 23.98 4.33
N PHE A 73 -20.27 23.56 3.19
CA PHE A 73 -19.65 23.76 1.87
C PHE A 73 -19.61 25.22 1.45
N THR A 74 -20.63 26.02 1.79
CA THR A 74 -20.61 27.46 1.53
C THR A 74 -19.55 28.16 2.37
N LEU A 75 -19.41 27.80 3.65
CA LEU A 75 -18.36 28.34 4.51
C LEU A 75 -16.95 28.01 3.98
N ILE A 76 -16.74 26.81 3.46
CA ILE A 76 -15.45 26.44 2.84
C ILE A 76 -15.13 27.36 1.66
N SER A 77 -16.14 27.76 0.88
CA SER A 77 -15.94 28.67 -0.26
C SER A 77 -15.57 30.10 0.14
N GLU A 78 -15.95 30.52 1.36
CA GLU A 78 -15.62 31.83 1.94
C GLU A 78 -14.19 31.89 2.49
N PHE A 79 -13.54 30.74 2.72
CA PHE A 79 -12.17 30.75 3.21
C PHE A 79 -11.19 31.41 2.21
N PRO A 80 -10.15 32.09 2.73
CA PRO A 80 -9.10 32.67 1.89
C PRO A 80 -8.54 31.67 0.88
N GLU A 81 -8.28 32.14 -0.34
CA GLU A 81 -7.88 31.29 -1.46
C GLU A 81 -6.62 30.46 -1.16
N TRP A 82 -5.61 31.06 -0.52
CA TRP A 82 -4.37 30.36 -0.15
C TRP A 82 -4.61 29.13 0.75
N TYR A 83 -5.64 29.17 1.61
CA TYR A 83 -5.95 28.08 2.52
C TYR A 83 -6.66 26.93 1.79
N ARG A 84 -7.57 27.26 0.86
CA ARG A 84 -8.24 26.26 0.01
C ARG A 84 -7.24 25.51 -0.87
N TRP A 85 -6.25 26.20 -1.44
CA TRP A 85 -5.18 25.57 -2.21
C TRP A 85 -4.30 24.67 -1.35
N LEU A 86 -3.95 25.09 -0.13
CA LEU A 86 -3.17 24.28 0.80
C LEU A 86 -3.92 22.98 1.18
N LEU A 87 -5.22 23.07 1.44
CA LEU A 87 -6.07 21.89 1.66
C LEU A 87 -6.05 20.94 0.45
N GLY A 88 -6.21 21.47 -0.76
CA GLY A 88 -6.11 20.67 -1.99
C GLY A 88 -4.74 20.00 -2.16
N LEU A 89 -3.65 20.71 -1.86
CA LEU A 89 -2.29 20.16 -1.94
C LEU A 89 -2.07 19.01 -0.96
N VAL A 90 -2.59 19.12 0.27
CA VAL A 90 -2.53 18.04 1.26
C VAL A 90 -3.26 16.80 0.72
N VAL A 91 -4.47 16.96 0.17
CA VAL A 91 -5.21 15.84 -0.45
C VAL A 91 -4.40 15.20 -1.57
N VAL A 92 -3.90 16.01 -2.51
CA VAL A 92 -3.08 15.52 -3.63
C VAL A 92 -1.85 14.79 -3.11
N SER A 93 -1.12 15.33 -2.14
CA SER A 93 0.06 14.68 -1.55
C SER A 93 -0.26 13.29 -0.95
N ASN A 94 -1.42 13.15 -0.31
CA ASN A 94 -1.82 11.88 0.31
C ASN A 94 -2.15 10.79 -0.74
N TYR A 95 -2.66 11.17 -1.91
CA TYR A 95 -2.99 10.24 -2.99
C TYR A 95 -1.92 10.11 -4.08
N ALA A 96 -1.07 11.13 -4.28
CA ALA A 96 -0.03 11.17 -5.31
C ALA A 96 1.04 10.11 -5.07
N ILE A 97 1.45 9.91 -3.81
CA ILE A 97 2.43 8.88 -3.43
C ILE A 97 1.91 7.48 -3.81
N ARG A 98 0.60 7.23 -3.65
CA ARG A 98 -0.04 5.94 -3.96
C ARG A 98 -0.16 5.67 -5.46
N VAL A 99 -0.20 6.72 -6.29
CA VAL A 99 -0.22 6.61 -7.75
C VAL A 99 1.21 6.38 -8.26
N ALA A 100 2.20 7.09 -7.72
CA ALA A 100 3.61 6.95 -8.09
C ALA A 100 4.12 5.51 -7.85
N ASP A 101 3.85 4.92 -6.68
CA ASP A 101 4.24 3.55 -6.35
C ASP A 101 3.64 2.49 -7.30
N ARG A 102 2.47 2.77 -7.89
CA ARG A 102 1.82 1.86 -8.86
C ARG A 102 2.30 2.05 -10.30
N CYS A 103 2.87 3.20 -10.63
CA CYS A 103 3.30 3.53 -11.99
C CYS A 103 4.76 3.14 -12.28
N ASN A 104 5.52 2.63 -11.31
CA ASN A 104 6.89 2.13 -11.49
C ASN A 104 7.81 3.14 -12.22
N LEU A 105 7.67 4.41 -11.84
CA LEU A 105 8.58 5.52 -12.17
C LEU A 105 9.72 5.57 -11.15
#